data_AF-A0A379WC95-F1
#
_entry.id   AF-A0A379WC95-F1
#
_cell.length_a   1.000
_cell.length_b   1.000
_cell.length_c   1.000
_cell.angle_alpha   90.00
_cell.angle_beta   90.00
_cell.angle_gamma   90.00
#
_symmetry.space_group_name_H-M   'P 1'
#
loop_
_entity.id
_entity.type
_entity.pdbx_description
1 polymer ?
#
loop_
_entity_poly.entity_id
_entity_poly.type
_entity_poly.pdbx_seq_one_letter_code
_entity_poly.pdbx_strand_id
1 'polypeptide(L)'
;MKVVKSKEEIRAFAENWLGKRLVTYQTDANGQPVNQILVEAATDIGKELYLGAVVDRSSRRVVFMASTEGGVEIEKLRRKPRI
;
A
#
# COMPACT_ATOMS: atom_id res chain seq x y z
N MET A 1 1.89 -1.81 -9.29
CA MET A 1 2.68 -0.56 -9.32
C MET A 1 3.84 -0.74 -10.28
N LYS A 2 4.24 0.31 -11.01
CA LYS A 2 5.41 0.28 -11.89
C LYS A 2 6.10 1.64 -11.90
N VAL A 3 7.42 1.66 -11.78
CA VAL A 3 8.24 2.85 -12.06
C VAL A 3 8.58 2.86 -13.54
N VAL A 4 8.36 3.99 -14.20
CA VAL A 4 8.53 4.18 -15.65
C VAL A 4 9.35 5.44 -15.91
N LYS A 5 10.03 5.50 -17.06
CA LYS A 5 11.00 6.57 -17.35
C LYS A 5 10.56 7.55 -18.44
N SER A 6 9.40 7.32 -19.06
CA SER A 6 8.93 8.09 -20.20
C SER A 6 7.41 8.28 -20.19
N LYS A 7 6.92 9.29 -20.91
CA LYS A 7 5.48 9.56 -21.03
C LYS A 7 4.77 8.45 -21.81
N GLU A 8 5.49 7.85 -22.75
CA GLU A 8 5.03 6.75 -23.59
C GLU A 8 4.79 5.50 -22.73
N GLU A 9 5.69 5.20 -21.79
CA GLU A 9 5.51 4.09 -20.84
C GLU A 9 4.36 4.33 -19.87
N ILE A 10 4.15 5.57 -19.41
CA ILE A 10 2.98 5.94 -18.59
C ILE A 10 1.70 5.66 -19.38
N ARG A 11 1.64 6.10 -20.64
CA ARG A 11 0.48 5.90 -21.52
C ARG A 11 0.20 4.41 -21.74
N ALA A 12 1.21 3.64 -22.09
CA ALA A 12 1.09 2.20 -22.30
C ALA A 12 0.62 1.47 -21.03
N PHE A 13 1.12 1.86 -19.86
CA PHE A 13 0.65 1.32 -18.59
C PHE A 13 -0.84 1.66 -18.36
N ALA A 14 -1.23 2.90 -18.64
CA ALA A 14 -2.61 3.34 -18.44
C ALA A 14 -3.60 2.66 -19.38
N GLU A 15 -3.29 2.58 -20.67
CA GLU A 15 -4.10 1.87 -21.67
C GLU A 15 -4.22 0.37 -21.35
N ASN A 16 -3.19 -0.22 -20.75
CA ASN A 16 -3.25 -1.61 -20.32
C ASN A 16 -4.15 -1.85 -19.11
N TRP A 17 -4.36 -0.88 -18.23
CA TRP A 17 -5.03 -1.12 -16.94
C TRP A 17 -6.40 -0.47 -16.81
N LEU A 18 -6.62 0.72 -17.39
CA LEU A 18 -7.91 1.40 -17.30
C LEU A 18 -9.02 0.54 -17.94
N GLY A 19 -10.13 0.40 -17.21
CA GLY A 19 -11.27 -0.43 -17.61
C GLY A 19 -11.09 -1.93 -17.40
N LYS A 20 -9.89 -2.41 -17.04
CA LYS A 20 -9.66 -3.80 -16.64
C LYS A 20 -9.93 -4.00 -15.15
N ARG A 21 -9.97 -5.26 -14.73
CA ARG A 21 -10.12 -5.66 -13.32
C ARG A 21 -8.78 -6.10 -12.75
N LEU A 22 -8.42 -5.56 -11.59
CA LEU A 22 -7.21 -5.91 -10.86
C LEU A 22 -7.53 -6.93 -9.76
N VAL A 23 -6.94 -8.11 -9.86
CA VAL A 23 -6.98 -9.13 -8.81
C VAL A 23 -5.75 -8.97 -7.91
N THR A 24 -5.95 -8.94 -6.60
CA THR A 24 -4.92 -8.96 -5.56
C THR A 24 -5.26 -10.03 -4.53
N TYR A 25 -4.35 -10.30 -3.58
CA TYR A 25 -4.60 -11.24 -2.48
C TYR A 25 -5.77 -10.83 -1.56
N GLN A 26 -6.19 -9.55 -1.62
CA GLN A 26 -7.28 -9.00 -0.81
C GLN A 26 -8.61 -8.89 -1.59
N THR A 27 -8.61 -9.18 -2.90
CA THR A 27 -9.82 -9.16 -3.72
C THR A 27 -10.35 -10.58 -3.93
N ASP A 28 -11.58 -10.69 -4.40
CA ASP A 28 -12.10 -11.96 -4.92
C ASP A 28 -11.43 -12.34 -6.26
N ALA A 29 -11.86 -13.47 -6.82
CA ALA A 29 -11.38 -13.95 -8.12
C ALA A 29 -11.73 -13.01 -9.28
N ASN A 30 -12.73 -12.14 -9.12
CA ASN A 30 -13.12 -11.17 -10.15
C ASN A 30 -12.29 -9.89 -10.07
N GLY A 31 -11.65 -9.59 -8.93
CA GLY A 31 -10.87 -8.37 -8.73
C GLY A 31 -11.74 -7.12 -8.65
N GLN A 32 -11.10 -5.94 -8.67
CA GLN A 32 -11.77 -4.62 -8.65
C GLN A 32 -11.53 -3.85 -9.95
N PRO A 33 -12.50 -3.08 -10.46
CA PRO A 33 -12.32 -2.30 -11.68
C PRO A 33 -11.33 -1.15 -11.48
N VAL A 34 -10.42 -0.97 -12.43
CA VAL A 34 -9.44 0.13 -12.42
C VAL A 34 -10.00 1.29 -13.25
N ASN A 35 -10.53 2.31 -12.58
CA ASN A 35 -11.11 3.49 -13.25
C ASN A 35 -10.18 4.71 -13.25
N GLN A 36 -9.14 4.69 -12.41
CA GLN A 36 -8.19 5.78 -12.25
C GLN A 36 -6.80 5.22 -11.98
N ILE A 37 -5.77 5.95 -12.40
CA ILE A 37 -4.36 5.63 -12.14
C ILE A 37 -3.71 6.85 -11.52
N LEU A 38 -3.08 6.65 -10.37
CA LEU A 38 -2.25 7.66 -9.72
C LEU A 38 -0.90 7.74 -10.43
N VAL A 39 -0.51 8.95 -10.84
CA VAL A 39 0.80 9.24 -11.41
C VAL A 39 1.49 10.28 -10.53
N GLU A 40 2.64 9.92 -10.00
CA GLU A 40 3.42 10.75 -9.08
C GLU A 40 4.92 10.69 -9.43
N ALA A 41 5.67 11.65 -8.91
CA ALA A 41 7.13 11.64 -9.06
C ALA A 41 7.74 10.50 -8.24
N ALA A 42 8.70 9.78 -8.83
CA ALA A 42 9.47 8.78 -8.11
C ALA A 42 10.28 9.46 -6.99
N THR A 43 10.31 8.83 -5.82
CA THR A 43 11.05 9.31 -4.65
C THR A 43 12.15 8.32 -4.29
N ASP A 44 13.33 8.84 -3.97
CA ASP A 44 14.42 8.03 -3.42
C ASP A 44 14.13 7.73 -1.95
N ILE A 45 13.87 6.46 -1.63
CA ILE A 45 13.49 6.02 -0.30
C ILE A 45 14.77 5.75 0.52
N GLY A 46 15.11 6.67 1.42
CA GLY A 46 16.25 6.49 2.34
C GLY A 46 15.96 5.56 3.53
N LYS A 47 14.72 5.57 4.03
CA LYS A 47 14.25 4.67 5.09
C LYS A 47 12.74 4.49 4.99
N GLU A 48 12.29 3.25 5.19
CA GLU A 48 10.87 2.92 5.27
C GLU A 48 10.45 2.80 6.75
N LEU A 49 9.37 3.46 7.11
CA LEU A 49 8.78 3.42 8.45
C LEU A 49 7.31 3.01 8.33
N TYR A 50 6.79 2.34 9.35
CA TYR A 50 5.35 2.12 9.48
C TYR A 50 4.77 3.15 10.45
N LEU A 51 3.68 3.81 10.06
CA LEU A 51 2.88 4.66 10.92
C LEU A 51 1.40 4.40 10.64
N GLY A 52 0.64 4.08 11.68
CA GLY A 52 -0.80 3.88 11.60
C GLY A 52 -1.50 4.42 12.84
N ALA A 53 -2.78 4.76 12.70
CA ALA A 53 -3.62 5.17 13.82
C ALA A 53 -4.96 4.44 13.74
N VAL A 54 -5.45 3.96 14.89
CA VAL A 54 -6.74 3.27 15.01
C VAL A 54 -7.49 3.77 16.23
N VAL A 55 -8.82 3.67 16.20
CA VAL A 55 -9.63 3.84 17.41
C VAL A 55 -9.61 2.52 18.17
N ASP A 56 -8.90 2.49 19.30
CA ASP A 56 -8.89 1.33 20.18
C ASP A 56 -10.20 1.27 20.97
N ARG A 57 -10.96 0.20 20.77
CA ARG A 57 -12.26 0.00 21.42
C ARG A 57 -12.13 -0.20 22.93
N SER A 58 -11.00 -0.71 23.42
CA SER A 58 -10.78 -0.95 24.85
C SER A 58 -10.59 0.37 25.60
N SER A 59 -9.65 1.19 25.16
CA SER A 59 -9.38 2.49 25.76
C SER A 59 -10.37 3.58 25.32
N ARG A 60 -11.12 3.36 24.22
CA ARG A 60 -11.99 4.37 23.57
C ARG A 60 -11.22 5.63 23.18
N ARG A 61 -9.97 5.47 22.76
CA ARG A 61 -9.06 6.54 22.34
C ARG A 61 -8.46 6.23 20.98
N VAL A 62 -7.91 7.27 20.33
CA VAL A 62 -7.04 7.09 19.17
C VAL A 62 -5.68 6.61 19.66
N VAL A 63 -5.20 5.51 19.09
CA VAL A 63 -3.88 4.93 19.37
C VAL A 63 -3.04 5.01 18.11
N PHE A 64 -1.81 5.49 18.25
CA PHE A 64 -0.80 5.49 17.20
C PHE A 64 0.12 4.27 17.33
N MET A 65 0.47 3.68 16.20
CA MET A 65 1.43 2.59 16.08
C MET A 65 2.54 3.04 15.15
N ALA A 66 3.78 2.99 15.61
CA ALA A 66 4.96 3.34 14.82
C ALA A 66 6.00 2.21 14.89
N SER A 67 6.66 1.92 13.77
CA SER A 67 7.75 0.94 13.70
C SER A 67 8.83 1.39 12.73
N THR A 68 10.08 1.01 13.03
CA THR A 68 11.21 1.17 12.10
C THR A 68 11.20 0.13 10.99
N GLU A 69 10.32 -0.87 11.08
CA GLU A 69 10.12 -1.91 10.07
C GLU A 69 8.96 -1.50 9.14
N GLY A 70 9.21 -0.52 8.27
CA GLY A 70 8.33 -0.19 7.16
C GLY A 70 8.37 -1.25 6.05
N GLY A 71 7.39 -1.23 5.15
CA GLY A 71 7.35 -2.14 3.99
C GLY A 71 6.93 -3.59 4.29
N VAL A 72 6.64 -3.92 5.55
CA VAL A 72 6.19 -5.24 5.99
C VAL A 72 4.73 -5.18 6.46
N GLU A 73 3.96 -6.24 6.22
CA GLU A 73 2.61 -6.38 6.80
C GLU A 73 2.70 -6.36 8.35
N ILE A 74 2.00 -5.41 8.96
CA ILE A 74 2.04 -5.17 10.41
C ILE A 74 1.56 -6.40 11.21
N GLU A 75 0.66 -7.20 10.64
CA GLU A 75 0.18 -8.44 11.24
C GLU A 75 1.29 -9.48 11.40
N LYS A 76 2.30 -9.47 10.52
CA LYS A 76 3.48 -10.36 10.58
C LYS A 76 4.51 -9.88 11.61
N LEU A 77 4.49 -8.60 11.98
CA LEU A 77 5.32 -8.05 13.05
C LEU A 77 4.87 -8.51 14.45
N ARG A 78 3.72 -9.18 14.59
CA ARG A 78 3.28 -9.78 15.85
C ARG A 78 4.17 -10.99 16.24
N ARG A 79 5.24 -10.73 17.01
CA ARG A 79 5.63 -11.43 18.27
C ARG A 79 7.03 -11.03 18.73
N LYS A 80 7.14 -10.58 19.99
CA LYS A 80 7.79 -11.33 21.10
C LYS A 80 7.12 -10.91 22.42
N PRO A 81 6.77 -11.84 23.33
CA PRO A 81 6.45 -11.45 24.69
C PRO A 81 7.68 -10.75 25.27
N ARG A 82 7.51 -9.52 25.75
CA ARG A 82 8.48 -8.91 26.65
C ARG A 82 8.37 -9.69 27.97
N ILE A 83 9.40 -10.48 28.27
CA ILE A 83 9.78 -10.81 29.66
C ILE A 83 9.98 -9.52 30.45
#